data_AF-A0A660VHR9-F1
#
_entry.id   AF-A0A660VHR9-F1
#
_cell.length_a   1.000
_cell.length_b   1.000
_cell.length_c   1.000
_cell.angle_alpha   90.00
_cell.angle_beta   90.00
_cell.angle_gamma   90.00
#
_symmetry.space_group_name_H-M   'P 1'
#
loop_
_entity.id
_entity.type
_entity.pdbx_description
1 polymer ?
#
loop_
_entity_poly.entity_id
_entity_poly.type
_entity_poly.pdbx_seq_one_letter_code
_entity_poly.pdbx_strand_id
1 'polypeptide(L)' 'MVLKVKARGEESLDHLLKRFKKLCEKEGLTKDVKRSAYYEKPSEQRRRRERQMRKRELKRIQQQ' A
#
# COMPACT_ATOMS: atom_id res chain seq x y z
N MET A 1 -8.03 -5.46 -7.92
CA MET A 1 -8.16 -4.01 -8.14
C MET A 1 -7.19 -3.60 -9.23
N VAL A 2 -7.68 -2.91 -10.28
CA VAL A 2 -6.83 -2.43 -11.38
C VAL A 2 -6.54 -0.96 -11.12
N LEU A 3 -5.27 -0.62 -10.90
CA LEU A 3 -4.82 0.77 -10.83
C LEU A 3 -4.95 1.40 -12.21
N LYS A 4 -5.85 2.38 -12.37
CA LYS A 4 -6.03 3.14 -13.62
C LYS A 4 -5.62 4.59 -13.39
N VAL A 5 -4.63 5.05 -14.14
CA VAL A 5 -4.20 6.46 -14.18
C VAL A 5 -4.37 6.95 -15.59
N LYS A 6 -5.19 7.97 -15.78
CA LYS A 6 -5.35 8.65 -17.07
C LYS A 6 -4.52 9.94 -17.08
N ALA A 7 -3.85 10.18 -18.21
CA ALA A 7 -3.23 11.46 -18.47
C ALA A 7 -4.31 12.54 -18.56
N ARG A 8 -4.08 13.70 -17.93
CA ARG A 8 -4.88 14.90 -18.17
C ARG A 8 -4.16 15.73 -19.24
N GLY A 9 -4.90 16.45 -20.07
CA GLY A 9 -4.36 17.13 -21.25
C GLY A 9 -3.23 18.13 -20.97
N GLU A 10 -3.16 18.68 -19.75
CA GLU A 10 -2.15 19.68 -19.35
C GLU A 10 -1.02 19.12 -18.46
N GLU A 11 -0.96 17.80 -18.23
CA GLU A 11 0.05 17.22 -17.34
C GLU A 11 1.31 16.75 -18.09
N SER A 12 2.48 17.20 -17.63
CA SER A 12 3.76 16.62 -18.07
C SER A 12 3.89 15.16 -17.64
N LEU A 13 4.64 14.38 -18.42
CA LEU A 13 4.89 12.95 -18.16
C LEU A 13 5.39 12.66 -16.74
N ASP A 14 6.28 13.50 -16.21
CA ASP A 14 6.79 13.37 -14.84
C ASP A 14 5.71 13.49 -13.77
N HIS A 15 4.73 14.38 -13.98
CA HIS A 15 3.60 14.53 -13.07
C HIS A 15 2.70 13.29 -13.08
N LEU A 16 2.47 12.72 -14.27
CA LEU A 16 1.74 11.46 -14.42
C LEU A 16 2.43 10.31 -13.66
N LEU A 17 3.75 10.15 -13.84
CA LEU A 17 4.53 9.11 -13.17
C LEU A 17 4.56 9.27 -11.65
N LYS A 18 4.68 10.51 -11.15
CA LYS A 18 4.60 10.78 -9.71
C LYS A 18 3.23 10.41 -9.13
N ARG A 19 2.13 10.72 -9.82
CA ARG A 19 0.77 10.31 -9.39
C ARG A 19 0.61 8.80 -9.41
N PHE A 20 1.10 8.13 -10.46
CA PHE A 20 1.09 6.68 -10.53
C PHE A 20 1.85 6.04 -9.36
N LYS A 21 3.06 6.51 -9.07
CA LYS A 21 3.85 6.02 -7.92
C LYS A 21 3.12 6.23 -6.59
N LYS A 22 2.55 7.41 -6.37
CA LYS A 22 1.74 7.70 -5.16
C LYS A 22 0.52 6.77 -5.05
N LEU A 23 -0.14 6.45 -6.15
CA LEU A 23 -1.27 5.52 -6.15
C LEU A 23 -0.83 4.09 -5.82
N CYS A 24 0.29 3.61 -6.38
CA CYS A 24 0.87 2.31 -6.02
C CYS A 24 1.24 2.25 -4.53
N GLU A 25 1.77 3.34 -3.97
CA GLU A 25 2.12 3.44 -2.55
C GLU A 25 0.87 3.48 -1.64
N LYS A 26 -0.16 4.22 -2.06
CA LYS A 26 -1.44 4.33 -1.34
C LYS A 26 -2.18 3.00 -1.28
N GLU A 27 -2.28 2.30 -2.40
CA GLU A 27 -2.88 0.95 -2.45
C GLU A 27 -2.00 -0.11 -1.77
N GLY A 28 -0.76 0.22 -1.44
CA GLY A 28 0.16 -0.71 -0.77
C GLY A 28 0.64 -1.84 -1.68
N LEU A 29 0.53 -1.69 -3.00
CA LEU A 29 0.87 -2.72 -4.00
C LEU A 29 2.28 -3.27 -3.78
N THR A 30 3.26 -2.38 -3.54
CA THR A 30 4.66 -2.78 -3.28
C THR A 30 4.80 -3.67 -2.04
N LYS A 31 3.97 -3.45 -1.01
CA LYS A 31 3.98 -4.28 0.21
C LYS A 31 3.34 -5.64 -0.04
N ASP A 32 2.28 -5.68 -0.86
CA ASP A 32 1.59 -6.91 -1.20
C ASP A 32 2.43 -7.81 -2.12
N VAL A 33 3.17 -7.23 -3.07
CA VAL A 33 4.15 -7.96 -3.89
C VAL A 33 5.21 -8.59 -2.99
N LYS A 34 5.82 -7.82 -2.09
CA LYS A 34 6.82 -8.34 -1.15
C LYS A 34 6.26 -9.43 -0.23
N ARG A 35 5.01 -9.30 0.20
CA ARG A 35 4.31 -10.29 1.03
C ARG A 35 4.07 -11.61 0.30
N SER A 36 3.78 -11.53 -1.00
CA SER A 36 3.40 -12.70 -1.81
C SER A 36 4.61 -13.34 -2.51
N ALA A 37 5.79 -12.72 -2.40
CA ALA A 37 7.03 -13.23 -3.01
C ALA A 37 7.53 -14.53 -2.38
N TYR A 38 7.10 -14.86 -1.16
CA TYR A 38 7.46 -16.09 -0.47
C TYR A 38 6.25 -16.67 0.25
N TYR A 39 6.27 -17.99 0.48
CA TYR A 39 5.25 -18.64 1.28
C TYR A 39 5.36 -18.22 2.75
N GLU A 40 4.30 -17.62 3.27
CA GLU A 40 4.15 -17.31 4.69
C GLU A 40 3.20 -18.33 5.32
N LYS A 41 3.67 -19.07 6.32
CA LYS A 41 2.83 -20.04 7.05
C LYS A 41 1.57 -19.35 7.61
N PRO A 42 0.39 -20.01 7.61
CA PRO A 42 -0.85 -19.39 8.10
C PRO A 42 -0.76 -18.81 9.51
N SER A 43 0.03 -19.42 10.41
CA SER A 43 0.26 -18.92 11.76
C SER A 43 0.98 -17.57 11.78
N GLU A 44 2.04 -17.43 10.98
CA GLU A 44 2.79 -16.17 10.86
C GLU A 44 1.96 -15.09 10.18
N GLN A 45 1.15 -15.49 9.19
CA GLN A 45 0.22 -14.57 8.54
C GLN A 45 -0.79 -13.98 9.53
N ARG A 46 -1.39 -14.81 10.41
CA ARG A 46 -2.30 -14.36 11.49
C ARG A 46 -1.59 -13.44 12.47
N ARG A 47 -0.44 -13.85 12.98
CA ARG A 47 0.37 -13.07 13.93
C ARG A 47 0.77 -11.71 13.36
N ARG A 48 1.14 -11.64 12.08
CA ARG A 48 1.46 -10.38 11.39
C ARG A 48 0.24 -9.47 11.24
N ARG A 49 -0.94 -10.01 10.90
CA ARG A 49 -2.19 -9.24 10.82
C ARG A 49 -2.52 -8.60 12.16
N GLU A 50 -2.44 -9.34 13.27
CA GLU A 50 -2.67 -8.82 14.62
C GLU A 50 -1.71 -7.68 14.98
N ARG A 51 -0.40 -7.83 14.70
CA ARG A 51 0.59 -6.76 14.93
C ARG A 51 0.27 -5.51 14.10
N GLN A 52 -0.17 -5.67 12.85
CA GLN A 52 -0.54 -4.55 11.99
C GLN A 52 -1.78 -3.82 12.51
N MET A 53 -2.79 -4.54 13.01
CA MET A 53 -3.98 -3.95 13.61
C MET A 53 -3.64 -3.14 14.86
N ARG A 54 -2.90 -3.74 15.80
CA ARG A 54 -2.41 -3.04 17.00
C ARG A 54 -1.62 -1.78 16.66
N LYS A 55 -0.71 -1.87 15.68
CA LYS A 55 0.06 -0.70 15.21
C LYS A 55 -0.82 0.40 14.61
N ARG A 56 -1.92 0.04 13.93
CA ARG A 56 -2.88 1.02 13.39
C ARG A 56 -3.69 1.68 14.49
N GLU A 57 -4.10 0.93 15.51
CA GLU A 57 -4.82 1.45 16.68
C GLU A 57 -3.97 2.43 17.48
N LEU A 58 -2.73 2.06 17.80
CA LEU A 58 -1.79 2.95 18.50
C LEU A 58 -1.58 4.27 17.76
N LYS A 59 -1.47 4.22 16.42
CA LYS A 59 -1.36 5.43 15.60
C LYS A 59 -2.63 6.29 15.61
N ARG A 60 -3.81 5.68 15.71
CA ARG A 60 -5.08 6.42 15.81
C ARG A 60 -5.18 7.14 17.15
N ILE A 61 -4.84 6.46 18.24
CA ILE A 61 -4.85 7.03 19.59
C ILE A 61 -3.86 8.20 19.68
N GLN A 62 -2.67 8.09 19.07
CA GLN A 62 -1.68 9.17 19.06
C GLN A 62 -2.06 10.37 18.19
N GLN A 63 -2.97 10.20 17.22
CA GLN A 63 -3.47 11.29 16.36
C GLN A 63 -4.69 12.01 16.96
N GLN A 64 -5.23 11.50 18.06
CA GLN A 64 -6.33 12.09 18.82
C GLN A 64 -5.77 13.00 19.92
#